data_AF-A0A5M6BQH1-F1
#
_entry.id   AF-A0A5M6BQH1-F1
#
_cell.length_a   1.000
_cell.length_b   1.000
_cell.length_c   1.000
_cell.angle_alpha   90.00
_cell.angle_beta   90.00
_cell.angle_gamma   90.00
#
_symmetry.space_group_name_H-M   'P 1'
#
loop_
_entity.id
_entity.type
_entity.pdbx_description
1 polymer ?
#
loop_
_entity_poly.entity_id
_entity_poly.type
_entity_poly.pdbx_seq_one_letter_code
_entity_poly.pdbx_strand_id
1 'polypeptide(L)'
;MFLTSPPPLRDTIELEVYYGVSSPWALLGAPKLHEIAEQYGLTVYLKPITIITENGGIPLKARHDARRAYHALDLIRTAKHLKVDLKPNPKYYPNAPNGIAQSAQAIIRLQLLYGIGSKEALEFSYQVQRCIWVTEEGDHCQLDTLRGIASRMGLSDEVVERVVVDRRSDPSDPAVKIWYQNHKEGAEKGMFGTPNYVLNGEIFWGQDRLWMLEERVKELLANGAKPVQYNSPRQ
;
A
#
# COMPACT_ATOMS: atom_id res chain seq x y z
N MET A 1 -9.90 19.67 9.67
CA MET A 1 -10.15 19.20 11.05
C MET A 1 -10.11 17.68 11.01
N PHE A 2 -9.34 17.03 11.88
CA PHE A 2 -9.20 15.57 11.89
C PHE A 2 -10.44 14.90 12.47
N LEU A 3 -10.75 13.67 12.02
CA LEU A 3 -11.91 12.93 12.52
C LEU A 3 -11.67 12.46 13.96
N THR A 4 -12.68 12.64 14.81
CA THR A 4 -12.71 12.13 16.20
C THR A 4 -13.86 11.15 16.43
N SER A 5 -14.69 10.94 15.40
CA SER A 5 -15.84 10.04 15.41
C SER A 5 -15.97 9.40 14.02
N PRO A 6 -16.57 8.19 13.90
CA PRO A 6 -16.88 7.61 12.60
C PRO A 6 -17.70 8.57 11.74
N PRO A 7 -17.42 8.68 10.43
CA PRO A 7 -18.26 9.46 9.53
C PRO A 7 -19.68 8.85 9.46
N PRO A 8 -20.69 9.64 9.07
CA PRO A 8 -22.02 9.09 8.83
C PRO A 8 -21.96 7.99 7.76
N LEU A 9 -22.91 7.06 7.84
CA LEU A 9 -23.12 6.06 6.80
C LEU A 9 -23.32 6.74 5.44
N ARG A 10 -22.87 6.09 4.37
CA ARG A 10 -22.98 6.56 2.99
C ARG A 10 -23.58 5.48 2.11
N ASP A 11 -24.15 5.89 0.98
CA ASP A 11 -24.73 4.98 -0.01
C ASP A 11 -23.67 4.23 -0.84
N THR A 12 -22.40 4.62 -0.71
CA THR A 12 -21.27 3.98 -1.40
C THR A 12 -20.19 3.51 -0.43
N ILE A 13 -19.37 2.56 -0.87
CA ILE A 13 -18.22 2.05 -0.12
C ILE A 13 -16.96 2.24 -0.97
N GLU A 14 -16.15 3.22 -0.60
CA GLU A 14 -14.83 3.49 -1.17
C GLU A 14 -13.75 2.96 -0.24
N LEU A 15 -12.83 2.14 -0.76
CA LEU A 15 -11.72 1.55 -0.01
C LEU A 15 -10.37 2.00 -0.59
N GLU A 16 -9.69 2.88 0.13
CA GLU A 16 -8.33 3.33 -0.22
C GLU A 16 -7.30 2.74 0.76
N VAL A 17 -6.08 2.48 0.28
CA VAL A 17 -5.00 1.93 1.10
C VAL A 17 -3.78 2.83 1.00
N TYR A 18 -3.48 3.55 2.07
CA TYR A 18 -2.31 4.42 2.15
C TYR A 18 -1.18 3.68 2.86
N TYR A 19 -0.11 3.38 2.14
CA TYR A 19 0.96 2.54 2.68
C TYR A 19 2.34 2.91 2.16
N GLY A 20 3.35 2.69 3.01
CA GLY A 20 4.74 2.64 2.57
C GLY A 20 4.96 1.35 1.81
N VAL A 21 5.47 1.43 0.57
CA VAL A 21 5.82 0.24 -0.23
C VAL A 21 6.82 -0.66 0.52
N SER A 22 7.64 -0.09 1.39
CA SER A 22 8.58 -0.82 2.22
C SER A 22 8.05 -1.15 3.62
N SER A 23 6.76 -0.98 3.90
CA SER A 23 6.17 -1.29 5.21
C SER A 23 5.97 -2.80 5.38
N PRO A 24 6.60 -3.45 6.38
CA PRO A 24 6.37 -4.87 6.64
C PRO A 24 4.93 -5.12 7.13
N TRP A 25 4.30 -4.14 7.77
CA TRP A 25 2.91 -4.27 8.22
C TRP A 25 1.91 -4.23 7.06
N ALA A 26 2.23 -3.50 5.98
CA ALA A 26 1.43 -3.51 4.76
C ALA A 26 1.50 -4.89 4.09
N LEU A 27 2.69 -5.51 4.04
CA LEU A 27 2.87 -6.87 3.54
C LEU A 27 2.02 -7.88 4.32
N LEU A 28 2.09 -7.82 5.64
CA LEU A 28 1.38 -8.74 6.53
C LEU A 28 -0.14 -8.57 6.44
N GLY A 29 -0.63 -7.36 6.20
CA GLY A 29 -2.06 -7.08 6.07
C GLY A 29 -2.65 -7.30 4.68
N ALA A 30 -1.84 -7.29 3.61
CA ALA A 30 -2.35 -7.36 2.24
C ALA A 30 -3.21 -8.61 1.95
N PRO A 31 -2.82 -9.84 2.38
CA PRO A 31 -3.64 -11.03 2.13
C PRO A 31 -5.04 -10.94 2.76
N LYS A 32 -5.14 -10.52 4.03
CA LYS A 32 -6.44 -10.39 4.70
C LYS A 32 -7.27 -9.24 4.12
N LEU A 33 -6.62 -8.14 3.71
CA LEU A 33 -7.32 -7.08 2.98
C LEU A 33 -7.92 -7.60 1.67
N HIS A 34 -7.16 -8.37 0.88
CA HIS A 34 -7.65 -8.94 -0.38
C HIS A 34 -8.81 -9.91 -0.14
N GLU A 35 -8.73 -10.76 0.89
CA GLU A 35 -9.83 -11.64 1.29
C GLU A 35 -11.11 -10.84 1.60
N ILE A 36 -11.01 -9.77 2.40
CA ILE A 36 -12.15 -8.89 2.71
C ILE A 36 -12.69 -8.26 1.42
N ALA A 37 -11.81 -7.74 0.56
CA ALA A 37 -12.22 -7.07 -0.67
C ALA A 37 -12.94 -8.03 -1.63
N GLU A 38 -12.43 -9.24 -1.82
CA GLU A 38 -13.07 -10.28 -2.63
C GLU A 38 -14.41 -10.72 -2.04
N GLN A 39 -14.47 -10.95 -0.73
CA GLN A 39 -15.69 -11.38 -0.04
C GLN A 39 -16.84 -10.38 -0.17
N TYR A 40 -16.54 -9.08 -0.18
CA TYR A 40 -17.53 -8.01 -0.17
C TYR A 40 -17.61 -7.21 -1.48
N GLY A 41 -16.91 -7.64 -2.53
CA GLY A 41 -16.89 -6.98 -3.84
C GLY A 41 -16.33 -5.56 -3.82
N LEU A 42 -15.38 -5.28 -2.92
CA LEU A 42 -14.75 -3.97 -2.78
C LEU A 42 -13.62 -3.79 -3.79
N THR A 43 -13.52 -2.59 -4.34
CA THR A 43 -12.36 -2.20 -5.16
C THR A 43 -11.27 -1.61 -4.27
N VAL A 44 -10.08 -2.22 -4.23
CA VAL A 44 -8.92 -1.72 -3.48
C VAL A 44 -8.18 -0.66 -4.28
N TYR A 45 -8.20 0.59 -3.82
CA TYR A 45 -7.40 1.67 -4.39
C TYR A 45 -6.05 1.79 -3.66
N LEU A 46 -4.97 1.34 -4.32
CA LEU A 46 -3.62 1.49 -3.80
C LEU A 46 -3.15 2.96 -3.87
N LYS A 47 -2.79 3.50 -2.71
CA LYS A 47 -2.19 4.82 -2.55
C LYS A 47 -0.82 4.74 -1.85
N PRO A 48 0.24 4.36 -2.58
CA PRO A 48 1.58 4.41 -2.03
C PRO A 48 1.91 5.80 -1.48
N ILE A 49 2.49 5.87 -0.29
CA ILE A 49 3.01 7.07 0.38
C ILE A 49 4.31 6.76 1.14
N THR A 50 4.93 7.78 1.73
CA THR A 50 5.92 7.64 2.82
C THR A 50 5.28 7.92 4.18
N ILE A 51 6.02 7.69 5.26
CA ILE A 51 5.62 8.17 6.59
C ILE A 51 5.43 9.69 6.53
N ILE A 52 4.29 10.16 7.03
CA ILE A 52 3.87 11.56 7.06
C ILE A 52 4.39 12.18 8.35
N THR A 53 5.48 12.95 8.23
CA THR A 53 6.21 13.49 9.38
C THR A 53 5.56 14.74 9.96
N GLU A 54 4.86 15.51 9.13
CA GLU A 54 4.13 16.72 9.51
C GLU A 54 2.99 16.44 10.51
N ASN A 55 2.44 15.23 10.50
CA ASN A 55 1.44 14.75 11.46
C ASN A 55 2.07 14.00 12.65
N GLY A 56 3.37 14.13 12.87
CA GLY A 56 4.08 13.46 13.98
C GLY A 56 4.50 12.01 13.68
N GLY A 57 4.43 11.58 12.43
CA GLY A 57 4.98 10.29 12.00
C GLY A 57 6.50 10.23 12.17
N ILE A 58 7.01 9.12 12.71
CA ILE A 58 8.45 8.94 12.94
C ILE A 58 8.96 7.75 12.09
N PRO A 59 9.81 8.00 11.07
CA PRO A 59 10.43 6.95 10.27
C PRO A 59 11.19 5.95 11.16
N LEU A 60 11.19 4.67 10.79
CA LEU A 60 11.76 3.59 11.63
C LEU A 60 13.18 3.89 12.12
N LYS A 61 14.06 4.40 11.23
CA LYS A 61 15.45 4.78 11.56
C LYS A 61 15.56 5.89 12.61
N ALA A 62 14.58 6.79 12.69
CA ALA A 62 14.57 7.92 13.59
C ALA A 62 13.85 7.64 14.92
N ARG A 63 13.23 6.46 15.08
CA ARG A 63 12.58 6.08 16.35
C ARG A 63 13.63 5.77 17.41
N HIS A 64 13.33 6.05 18.67
CA HIS A 64 14.13 5.59 19.83
C HIS A 64 14.36 4.07 19.82
N ASP A 65 15.49 3.62 20.35
CA ASP A 65 15.94 2.21 20.36
C ASP A 65 14.87 1.25 20.90
N ALA A 66 14.23 1.61 22.01
CA ALA A 66 13.12 0.84 22.59
C ALA A 66 11.97 0.59 21.58
N ARG A 67 11.61 1.58 20.77
CA ARG A 67 10.56 1.42 19.74
C ARG A 67 11.02 0.58 18.56
N ARG A 68 12.29 0.65 18.17
CA ARG A 68 12.85 -0.21 17.12
C ARG A 68 12.94 -1.66 17.57
N ALA A 69 13.38 -1.89 18.82
CA ALA A 69 13.44 -3.22 19.42
C ALA A 69 12.06 -3.86 19.53
N TYR A 70 11.06 -3.12 20.04
CA TYR A 70 9.68 -3.60 20.09
C TYR A 70 9.12 -3.88 18.69
N HIS A 71 9.34 -2.99 17.73
CA HIS A 71 8.92 -3.19 16.34
C HIS A 71 9.46 -4.50 15.75
N ALA A 72 10.75 -4.80 15.93
CA ALA A 72 11.34 -6.05 15.44
C ALA A 72 10.76 -7.29 16.15
N LEU A 73 10.60 -7.22 17.47
CA LEU A 73 10.04 -8.33 18.26
C LEU A 73 8.59 -8.64 17.85
N ASP A 74 7.77 -7.60 17.71
CA ASP A 74 6.36 -7.73 17.35
C ASP A 74 6.19 -8.20 15.90
N LEU A 75 7.06 -7.74 15.00
CA LEU A 75 7.08 -8.17 13.61
C LEU A 75 7.30 -9.70 13.49
N ILE A 76 8.26 -10.25 14.26
CA ILE A 76 8.53 -11.70 14.28
C ILE A 76 7.30 -12.48 14.79
N ARG A 77 6.67 -12.01 15.88
CA ARG A 77 5.47 -12.67 16.44
C ARG A 77 4.31 -12.65 15.47
N THR A 78 4.07 -11.50 14.85
CA THR A 78 2.98 -11.32 13.89
C THR A 78 3.20 -12.15 12.63
N ALA A 79 4.40 -12.13 12.06
CA ALA A 79 4.73 -12.96 10.90
C ALA A 79 4.56 -14.46 11.19
N LYS A 80 5.00 -14.93 12.37
CA LYS A 80 4.79 -16.30 12.84
C LYS A 80 3.30 -16.64 12.97
N HIS A 81 2.49 -15.75 13.56
CA HIS A 81 1.05 -15.96 13.70
C HIS A 81 0.35 -16.07 12.33
N LEU A 82 0.72 -15.19 11.40
CA LEU A 82 0.19 -15.15 10.03
C LEU A 82 0.84 -16.19 9.09
N LYS A 83 1.77 -17.00 9.59
CA LYS A 83 2.52 -18.01 8.82
C LYS A 83 3.23 -17.45 7.58
N VAL A 84 3.73 -16.22 7.70
CA VAL A 84 4.55 -15.57 6.67
C VAL A 84 6.02 -15.80 7.02
N ASP A 85 6.78 -16.41 6.11
CA ASP A 85 8.23 -16.60 6.25
C ASP A 85 8.99 -15.28 5.98
N LEU A 86 8.80 -14.34 6.91
CA LEU A 86 9.37 -13.01 6.83
C LEU A 86 10.79 -12.99 7.40
N LYS A 87 11.68 -12.32 6.68
CA LYS A 87 13.06 -12.04 7.09
C LYS A 87 13.08 -10.75 7.91
N PRO A 88 13.36 -10.80 9.22
CA PRO A 88 13.25 -9.63 10.10
C PRO A 88 14.33 -8.57 9.82
N ASN A 89 15.44 -8.96 9.21
CA ASN A 89 16.53 -8.07 8.80
C ASN A 89 16.89 -8.36 7.33
N PRO A 90 16.12 -7.86 6.36
CA PRO A 90 16.39 -8.17 4.97
C PRO A 90 17.61 -7.41 4.45
N LYS A 91 18.39 -8.06 3.59
CA LYS A 91 19.63 -7.60 2.95
C LYS A 91 19.51 -6.23 2.28
N TYR A 92 18.38 -5.97 1.64
CA TYR A 92 18.14 -4.74 0.87
C TYR A 92 17.32 -3.70 1.65
N TYR A 93 17.13 -3.90 2.97
CA TYR A 93 16.41 -2.97 3.83
C TYR A 93 17.29 -2.54 5.02
N PRO A 94 17.27 -1.27 5.42
CA PRO A 94 16.45 -0.18 4.88
C PRO A 94 17.09 0.55 3.69
N ASN A 95 16.25 0.91 2.71
CA ASN A 95 16.68 1.50 1.44
C ASN A 95 17.45 2.83 1.57
N ALA A 96 18.16 3.17 0.49
CA ALA A 96 18.66 4.50 0.23
C ALA A 96 17.52 5.54 0.09
N PRO A 97 17.77 6.83 0.39
CA PRO A 97 16.80 7.91 0.20
C PRO A 97 16.21 7.91 -1.23
N ASN A 98 14.95 8.31 -1.37
CA ASN A 98 14.21 8.42 -2.65
C ASN A 98 14.01 7.12 -3.46
N GLY A 99 14.51 5.98 -3.00
CA GLY A 99 14.31 4.69 -3.67
C GLY A 99 12.85 4.20 -3.65
N ILE A 100 12.12 4.50 -2.56
CA ILE A 100 10.70 4.10 -2.40
C ILE A 100 9.82 4.68 -3.52
N ALA A 101 10.08 5.93 -3.93
CA ALA A 101 9.31 6.61 -4.96
C ALA A 101 9.35 5.86 -6.31
N GLN A 102 10.45 5.17 -6.63
CA GLN A 102 10.58 4.41 -7.88
C GLN A 102 9.54 3.28 -7.94
N SER A 103 9.53 2.42 -6.91
CA SER A 103 8.57 1.32 -6.80
C SER A 103 7.12 1.80 -6.67
N ALA A 104 6.89 2.86 -5.90
CA ALA A 104 5.57 3.47 -5.72
C ALA A 104 5.00 4.00 -7.04
N GLN A 105 5.81 4.71 -7.84
CA GLN A 105 5.38 5.21 -9.14
C GLN A 105 5.11 4.09 -10.14
N ALA A 106 5.87 2.99 -10.11
CA ALA A 106 5.58 1.81 -10.95
C ALA A 106 4.23 1.17 -10.59
N ILE A 107 3.91 1.04 -9.30
CA ILE A 107 2.59 0.58 -8.81
C ILE A 107 1.48 1.51 -9.31
N ILE A 108 1.67 2.83 -9.19
CA ILE A 108 0.70 3.82 -9.66
C ILE A 108 0.52 3.73 -11.19
N ARG A 109 1.58 3.56 -11.97
CA ARG A 109 1.48 3.40 -13.44
C ARG A 109 0.72 2.14 -13.84
N LEU A 110 0.93 1.02 -13.16
CA LEU A 110 0.14 -0.20 -13.38
C LEU A 110 -1.35 0.02 -13.07
N GLN A 111 -1.64 0.70 -11.96
CA GLN A 111 -3.01 1.04 -11.61
C GLN A 111 -3.67 1.99 -12.61
N LEU A 112 -2.93 2.95 -13.18
CA LEU A 112 -3.42 3.81 -14.25
C LEU A 112 -3.63 3.06 -15.57
N LEU A 113 -2.83 2.03 -15.84
CA LEU A 113 -2.88 1.25 -17.07
C LEU A 113 -4.02 0.23 -17.05
N TYR A 114 -4.13 -0.56 -15.99
CA TYR A 114 -5.10 -1.66 -15.87
C TYR A 114 -6.39 -1.25 -15.14
N GLY A 115 -6.38 -0.11 -14.46
CA GLY A 115 -7.48 0.37 -13.63
C GLY A 115 -7.27 0.13 -12.13
N ILE A 116 -8.00 0.91 -11.34
CA ILE A 116 -8.01 0.81 -9.88
C ILE A 116 -8.59 -0.55 -9.48
N GLY A 117 -7.90 -1.27 -8.58
CA GLY A 117 -8.26 -2.63 -8.15
C GLY A 117 -7.91 -3.74 -9.11
N SER A 118 -7.21 -3.46 -10.21
CA SER A 118 -6.73 -4.50 -11.13
C SER A 118 -5.83 -5.51 -10.42
N LYS A 119 -5.99 -6.79 -10.79
CA LYS A 119 -5.20 -7.90 -10.23
C LYS A 119 -3.71 -7.66 -10.46
N GLU A 120 -3.35 -7.11 -11.61
CA GLU A 120 -1.97 -6.79 -12.00
C GLU A 120 -1.34 -5.76 -11.05
N ALA A 121 -2.05 -4.68 -10.71
CA ALA A 121 -1.53 -3.66 -9.81
C ALA A 121 -1.45 -4.15 -8.36
N LEU A 122 -2.47 -4.89 -7.90
CA LEU A 122 -2.50 -5.48 -6.55
C LEU A 122 -1.39 -6.50 -6.36
N GLU A 123 -1.24 -7.43 -7.31
CA GLU A 123 -0.22 -8.47 -7.25
C GLU A 123 1.19 -7.87 -7.38
N PHE A 124 1.40 -6.89 -8.27
CA PHE A 124 2.72 -6.24 -8.40
C PHE A 124 3.13 -5.55 -7.11
N SER A 125 2.21 -4.79 -6.49
CA SER A 125 2.47 -4.18 -5.19
C SER A 125 2.84 -5.21 -4.12
N TYR A 126 2.10 -6.33 -4.07
CA TYR A 126 2.36 -7.39 -3.10
C TYR A 126 3.71 -8.09 -3.36
N GLN A 127 4.05 -8.39 -4.60
CA GLN A 127 5.33 -8.99 -4.97
C GLN A 127 6.51 -8.05 -4.69
N VAL A 128 6.37 -6.74 -4.89
CA VAL A 128 7.38 -5.76 -4.48
C VAL A 128 7.62 -5.81 -2.97
N GLN A 129 6.55 -5.90 -2.17
CA GLN A 129 6.68 -6.04 -0.72
C GLN A 129 7.34 -7.38 -0.32
N ARG A 130 6.97 -8.49 -1.00
CA ARG A 130 7.60 -9.81 -0.80
C ARG A 130 9.08 -9.81 -1.19
N CYS A 131 9.47 -9.09 -2.24
CA CYS A 131 10.86 -8.91 -2.65
C CYS A 131 11.71 -8.37 -1.48
N ILE A 132 11.16 -7.45 -0.69
CA ILE A 132 11.86 -6.86 0.44
C ILE A 132 11.96 -7.85 1.60
N TRP A 133 10.83 -8.43 2.00
CA TRP A 133 10.69 -9.04 3.32
C TRP A 133 10.69 -10.57 3.30
N VAL A 134 10.56 -11.20 2.13
CA VAL A 134 10.43 -12.66 2.01
C VAL A 134 11.50 -13.22 1.08
N THR A 135 11.54 -12.77 -0.18
CA THR A 135 12.38 -13.42 -1.20
C THR A 135 13.80 -12.86 -1.23
N GLU A 136 14.00 -11.55 -1.01
CA GLU A 136 15.29 -10.85 -1.19
C GLU A 136 15.90 -11.06 -2.57
N GLU A 137 15.07 -11.17 -3.60
CA GLU A 137 15.51 -11.38 -4.98
C GLU A 137 16.18 -10.14 -5.61
N GLY A 138 16.13 -8.99 -4.94
CA GLY A 138 16.85 -7.78 -5.33
C GLY A 138 16.48 -6.55 -4.50
N ASP A 139 17.06 -5.40 -4.87
CA ASP A 139 16.67 -4.10 -4.33
C ASP A 139 15.51 -3.53 -5.16
N HIS A 140 14.32 -3.45 -4.57
CA HIS A 140 13.11 -2.89 -5.20
C HIS A 140 13.22 -1.40 -5.58
N CYS A 141 14.28 -0.70 -5.19
CA CYS A 141 14.55 0.64 -5.65
C CYS A 141 15.21 0.66 -7.05
N GLN A 142 15.68 -0.49 -7.54
CA GLN A 142 16.31 -0.64 -8.85
C GLN A 142 15.30 -1.05 -9.92
N LEU A 143 15.43 -0.46 -11.11
CA LEU A 143 14.57 -0.77 -12.25
C LEU A 143 14.65 -2.26 -12.61
N ASP A 144 15.84 -2.85 -12.64
CA ASP A 144 16.01 -4.24 -13.08
C ASP A 144 15.33 -5.23 -12.13
N THR A 145 15.35 -4.97 -10.82
CA THR A 145 14.58 -5.76 -9.84
C THR A 145 13.08 -5.67 -10.13
N LEU A 146 12.56 -4.44 -10.32
CA LEU A 146 11.14 -4.21 -10.59
C LEU A 146 10.70 -4.82 -11.93
N ARG A 147 11.54 -4.74 -12.97
CA ARG A 147 11.31 -5.40 -14.27
C ARG A 147 11.28 -6.91 -14.12
N GLY A 148 12.20 -7.47 -13.34
CA GLY A 148 12.23 -8.89 -13.03
C GLY A 148 10.96 -9.37 -12.31
N ILE A 149 10.47 -8.60 -11.33
CA ILE A 149 9.20 -8.89 -10.64
C ILE A 149 8.05 -8.88 -11.65
N ALA A 150 7.91 -7.81 -12.42
CA ALA A 150 6.85 -7.65 -13.41
C ALA A 150 6.87 -8.78 -14.47
N SER A 151 8.05 -9.16 -14.95
CA SER A 151 8.22 -10.24 -15.93
C SER A 151 7.84 -11.61 -15.36
N ARG A 152 8.21 -11.92 -14.10
CA ARG A 152 7.80 -13.17 -13.43
C ARG A 152 6.30 -13.28 -13.20
N MET A 153 5.60 -12.14 -13.11
CA MET A 153 4.14 -12.11 -13.07
C MET A 153 3.50 -12.35 -14.43
N GLY A 154 4.29 -12.37 -15.52
CA GLY A 154 3.80 -12.54 -16.89
C GLY A 154 3.33 -11.25 -17.58
N LEU A 155 3.72 -10.07 -17.07
CA LEU A 155 3.47 -8.81 -17.79
C LEU A 155 4.31 -8.77 -19.07
N SER A 156 3.74 -8.30 -20.18
CA SER A 156 4.47 -8.21 -21.47
C SER A 156 5.59 -7.19 -21.39
N ASP A 157 6.63 -7.38 -22.21
CA ASP A 157 7.77 -6.46 -22.27
C ASP A 157 7.33 -5.01 -22.53
N GLU A 158 6.35 -4.79 -23.41
CA GLU A 158 5.75 -3.46 -23.66
C GLU A 158 5.17 -2.83 -22.39
N VAL A 159 4.46 -3.61 -21.57
CA VAL A 159 3.90 -3.12 -20.29
C VAL A 159 5.03 -2.81 -19.32
N VAL A 160 6.02 -3.70 -19.20
CA VAL A 160 7.17 -3.54 -18.31
C VAL A 160 7.95 -2.27 -18.65
N GLU A 161 8.25 -2.05 -19.93
CA GLU A 161 8.95 -0.87 -20.44
C GLU A 161 8.15 0.43 -20.23
N ARG A 162 6.81 0.35 -20.20
CA ARG A 162 5.94 1.52 -19.95
C ARG A 162 5.82 1.86 -18.46
N VAL A 163 5.72 0.87 -17.58
CA VAL A 163 5.40 1.09 -16.16
C VAL A 163 6.64 1.13 -15.25
N VAL A 164 7.70 0.39 -15.61
CA VAL A 164 8.95 0.31 -14.83
C VAL A 164 10.02 1.23 -15.45
N VAL A 165 9.79 2.53 -15.29
CA VAL A 165 10.66 3.61 -15.79
C VAL A 165 11.01 4.59 -14.68
N ASP A 166 12.22 5.16 -14.73
CA ASP A 166 12.58 6.26 -13.83
C ASP A 166 12.13 7.59 -14.42
N ARG A 167 11.10 8.15 -13.79
CA ARG A 167 10.56 9.48 -14.11
C ARG A 167 10.52 10.34 -12.85
N ARG A 168 11.26 9.98 -11.78
CA ARG A 168 11.13 10.66 -10.48
C ARG A 168 11.41 12.17 -10.56
N SER A 169 12.21 12.58 -11.53
CA SER A 169 12.56 13.98 -11.80
C SER A 169 11.63 14.69 -12.80
N ASP A 170 10.60 14.01 -13.32
CA ASP A 170 9.67 14.55 -14.30
C ASP A 170 8.34 14.92 -13.62
N PRO A 171 8.11 16.20 -13.26
CA PRO A 171 6.88 16.62 -12.59
C PRO A 171 5.66 16.58 -13.51
N SER A 172 5.82 16.34 -14.82
CA SER A 172 4.71 16.20 -15.76
C SER A 172 4.10 14.80 -15.76
N ASP A 173 4.89 13.79 -15.36
CA ASP A 173 4.49 12.38 -15.30
C ASP A 173 3.30 12.17 -14.35
N PRO A 174 2.21 11.51 -14.79
CA PRO A 174 1.02 11.31 -13.98
C PRO A 174 1.27 10.56 -12.66
N ALA A 175 2.16 9.57 -12.66
CA ALA A 175 2.43 8.78 -11.46
C ALA A 175 3.26 9.57 -10.45
N VAL A 176 4.14 10.46 -10.91
CA VAL A 176 4.85 11.42 -10.03
C VAL A 176 3.86 12.37 -9.36
N LYS A 177 2.92 12.94 -10.12
CA LYS A 177 1.86 13.83 -9.57
C LYS A 177 1.00 13.11 -8.53
N ILE A 178 0.52 11.91 -8.85
CA ILE A 178 -0.32 11.10 -7.95
C ILE A 178 0.46 10.69 -6.69
N TRP A 179 1.75 10.36 -6.81
CA TRP A 179 2.60 10.04 -5.66
C TRP A 179 2.63 11.17 -4.62
N TYR A 180 2.84 12.41 -5.06
CA TYR A 180 2.82 13.58 -4.17
C TYR A 180 1.40 13.91 -3.67
N GLN A 181 0.39 13.74 -4.52
CA GLN A 181 -1.01 13.95 -4.16
C GLN A 181 -1.47 12.96 -3.07
N ASN A 182 -1.11 11.68 -3.17
CA ASN A 182 -1.41 10.67 -2.15
C ASN A 182 -0.81 11.07 -0.79
N HIS A 183 0.41 11.60 -0.77
CA HIS A 183 1.05 12.06 0.47
C HIS A 183 0.29 13.25 1.07
N LYS A 184 -0.05 14.25 0.24
CA LYS A 184 -0.83 15.42 0.66
C LYS A 184 -2.20 15.01 1.22
N GLU A 185 -2.93 14.15 0.53
CA GLU A 185 -4.23 13.65 0.98
C GLU A 185 -4.12 12.86 2.29
N GLY A 186 -3.11 12.01 2.42
CA GLY A 186 -2.84 11.29 3.66
C GLY A 186 -2.57 12.25 4.82
N ALA A 187 -1.85 13.35 4.56
CA ALA A 187 -1.56 14.37 5.55
C ALA A 187 -2.84 15.12 5.97
N GLU A 188 -3.66 15.53 5.00
CA GLU A 188 -4.96 16.19 5.23
C GLU A 188 -5.95 15.29 6.01
N LYS A 189 -5.89 13.97 5.80
CA LYS A 189 -6.70 13.00 6.53
C LYS A 189 -6.17 12.69 7.95
N GLY A 190 -4.96 13.14 8.30
CA GLY A 190 -4.38 12.97 9.64
C GLY A 190 -3.55 11.70 9.83
N MET A 191 -3.04 11.10 8.76
CA MET A 191 -2.21 9.89 8.85
C MET A 191 -0.79 10.22 9.32
N PHE A 192 -0.18 9.30 10.08
CA PHE A 192 1.19 9.43 10.61
C PHE A 192 1.98 8.10 10.62
N GLY A 193 1.31 6.97 10.36
CA GLY A 193 1.90 5.64 10.23
C GLY A 193 1.39 4.94 8.97
N THR A 194 1.84 3.71 8.71
CA THR A 194 1.35 2.88 7.58
C THR A 194 1.26 1.40 7.99
N PRO A 195 0.37 0.60 7.37
CA PRO A 195 -0.67 0.98 6.41
C PRO A 195 -1.88 1.65 7.08
N ASN A 196 -2.60 2.50 6.36
CA ASN A 196 -3.96 2.94 6.70
C ASN A 196 -4.92 2.41 5.66
N TYR A 197 -5.95 1.70 6.11
CA TYR A 197 -7.10 1.34 5.30
C TYR A 197 -8.16 2.42 5.52
N VAL A 198 -8.64 3.05 4.45
CA VAL A 198 -9.56 4.18 4.52
C VAL A 198 -10.87 3.77 3.89
N LEU A 199 -11.93 3.75 4.70
CA LEU A 199 -13.28 3.41 4.26
C LEU A 199 -14.14 4.66 4.29
N ASN A 200 -14.52 5.21 3.14
CA ASN A 200 -15.31 6.45 3.05
C ASN A 200 -14.72 7.65 3.82
N GLY A 201 -13.39 7.69 3.99
CA GLY A 201 -12.67 8.69 4.75
C GLY A 201 -12.39 8.33 6.22
N GLU A 202 -12.96 7.24 6.74
CA GLU A 202 -12.64 6.69 8.07
C GLU A 202 -11.32 5.92 8.03
N ILE A 203 -10.40 6.20 8.96
CA ILE A 203 -9.06 5.59 8.97
C ILE A 203 -9.01 4.39 9.93
N PHE A 204 -8.51 3.26 9.42
CA PHE A 204 -8.12 2.08 10.18
C PHE A 204 -6.60 1.88 10.05
N TRP A 205 -5.85 2.26 11.08
CA TRP A 205 -4.38 2.21 11.06
C TRP A 205 -3.83 0.88 11.58
N GLY A 206 -3.06 0.19 10.74
CA GLY A 206 -2.40 -1.08 11.06
C GLY A 206 -3.18 -2.31 10.60
N GLN A 207 -2.44 -3.37 10.21
CA GLN A 207 -3.03 -4.65 9.77
C GLN A 207 -3.94 -5.28 10.84
N ASP A 208 -3.65 -5.00 12.11
CA ASP A 208 -4.37 -5.40 13.31
C ASP A 208 -5.68 -4.61 13.53
N ARG A 209 -6.10 -3.79 12.56
CA ARG A 209 -7.43 -3.14 12.50
C ARG A 209 -8.31 -3.63 11.35
N LEU A 210 -7.86 -4.61 10.56
CA LEU A 210 -8.64 -5.17 9.45
C LEU A 210 -9.97 -5.80 9.90
N TRP A 211 -10.05 -6.31 11.12
CA TRP A 211 -11.32 -6.82 11.67
C TRP A 211 -12.34 -5.69 11.91
N MET A 212 -11.90 -4.52 12.41
CA MET A 212 -12.77 -3.34 12.57
C MET A 212 -13.20 -2.79 11.20
N LEU A 213 -12.28 -2.78 10.23
CA LEU A 213 -12.61 -2.43 8.85
C LEU A 213 -13.70 -3.36 8.31
N GLU A 214 -13.56 -4.68 8.51
CA GLU A 214 -14.54 -5.67 8.06
C GLU A 214 -15.91 -5.49 8.73
N GLU A 215 -15.95 -5.20 10.03
CA GLU A 215 -17.19 -4.86 10.75
C GLU A 215 -17.86 -3.61 10.17
N ARG A 216 -17.08 -2.57 9.86
CA ARG A 216 -17.61 -1.34 9.25
C ARG A 216 -18.14 -1.56 7.83
N VAL A 217 -17.47 -2.41 7.03
CA VAL A 217 -17.95 -2.84 5.72
C VAL A 217 -19.32 -3.53 5.84
N LYS A 218 -19.46 -4.47 6.79
CA LYS A 218 -20.72 -5.18 7.05
C LYS A 218 -21.84 -4.21 7.44
N GLU A 219 -21.54 -3.25 8.30
CA GLU A 219 -22.50 -2.22 8.71
C GLU A 219 -22.99 -1.38 7.53
N LEU A 220 -22.08 -0.90 6.67
CA LEU A 220 -22.42 -0.13 5.48
C LEU A 220 -23.30 -0.95 4.52
N LEU A 221 -22.93 -2.21 4.24
CA LEU A 221 -23.71 -3.11 3.38
C LEU A 221 -25.11 -3.37 3.95
N ALA A 222 -25.22 -3.61 5.26
CA ALA A 222 -26.50 -3.81 5.94
C ALA A 222 -27.42 -2.58 5.84
N ASN A 223 -26.85 -1.39 5.69
CA ASN A 223 -27.56 -0.13 5.47
C ASN A 223 -27.74 0.23 3.99
N GLY A 224 -27.51 -0.70 3.06
CA GLY A 224 -27.78 -0.54 1.64
C GLY A 224 -26.67 0.15 0.83
N ALA A 225 -25.52 0.41 1.43
CA ALA A 225 -24.37 0.97 0.72
C ALA A 225 -23.84 0.01 -0.34
N LYS A 226 -23.31 0.53 -1.45
CA LYS A 226 -22.77 -0.27 -2.56
C LYS A 226 -21.28 -0.01 -2.79
N PRO A 227 -20.47 -1.05 -3.02
CA PRO A 227 -19.06 -0.86 -3.39
C PRO A 227 -18.90 0.02 -4.64
N VAL A 228 -17.99 1.00 -4.56
CA VAL A 228 -17.64 1.82 -5.72
C VAL A 228 -16.93 0.94 -6.76
N GLN A 229 -17.39 1.04 -8.00
CA GLN A 229 -16.78 0.40 -9.16
C GLN A 229 -16.04 1.48 -9.96
N TYR A 230 -14.75 1.28 -10.20
CA TYR A 230 -13.95 2.16 -11.04
C TYR A 230 -13.98 1.64 -12.47
N ASN A 231 -14.22 2.54 -13.43
CA ASN A 231 -14.15 2.15 -14.84
C ASN A 231 -12.71 1.74 -15.18
N SER A 232 -12.52 0.55 -15.76
CA SER A 232 -11.24 0.20 -16.39
C SER A 232 -10.96 1.22 -17.51
N PRO A 233 -9.74 1.77 -17.62
CA PRO A 233 -9.34 2.49 -18.81
C PRO A 233 -9.58 1.57 -20.00
N ARG A 234 -10.35 2.02 -21.00
CA ARG A 234 -10.48 1.27 -22.25
C ARG A 234 -9.06 1.13 -22.81
N GLN A 235 -8.64 -0.12 -23.03
CA GLN A 235 -7.38 -0.45 -23.71
C GLN A 235 -7.30 0.26 -25.06
#